data_AF-I1HS44-F1
#
_entry.id   AF-I1HS44-F1
#
_cell.length_a   1.000
_cell.length_b   1.000
_cell.length_c   1.000
_cell.angle_alpha   90.00
_cell.angle_beta   90.00
_cell.angle_gamma   90.00
#
_symmetry.space_group_name_H-M   'P 1'
#
loop_
_entity.id
_entity.type
_entity.pdbx_description
1 polymer ?
#
loop_
_entity_poly.entity_id
_entity_poly.type
_entity_poly.pdbx_seq_one_letter_code
_entity_poly.pdbx_strand_id
1 'polypeptide(L)'
;MCRASWLLTPWAPWAALVSLGAVTTTLLVLSLASSSSSFLQDAAPAYEYDDSLYSSDVTAPAAAVVPRRGPGYPPVLAYYISGGRGDSVRMTRLLKAAYHPRNRYLLHLDAGAGAYERARLAGHVRASFLEFGNVHVVGKGDPVDGRGASAMAAVLHGASVLMRVGADWDWLVTLAASDYPLVTQDDLLYAFSSVRRGLNFIDHRMDFDSPQEIVLDQNLLQSTNAEISISSGQRPKPDAFELFRGSPWTILSRAFVEHCVLAPDNLPRTLLMYFSNALNPMEFYFQTVMANSPHFKNSTVNHSLRLDVPDGPPLPHDANGNRSRYDALVSSGAAFAGRFGDGSGDEALLQRIDDEVLRRPLDGVTPGQWCAGSDEEPASGDDCSVGGDIDVVRQGEAGRRLASLMAGLIGAG
;
A
#
# COMPACT_ATOMS: atom_id res chain seq x y z
N MET A 1 14.44 2.30 92.96
CA MET A 1 15.04 2.88 91.73
C MET A 1 15.14 1.77 90.68
N CYS A 2 14.72 2.09 89.44
CA CYS A 2 14.70 1.30 88.19
C CYS A 2 13.74 0.07 88.13
N ARG A 3 12.55 0.15 87.50
CA ARG A 3 12.19 0.18 86.04
C ARG A 3 12.39 -1.20 85.37
N ALA A 4 11.50 -1.81 84.58
CA ALA A 4 10.14 -1.56 84.06
C ALA A 4 9.56 -2.95 83.63
N SER A 5 8.34 -3.32 84.00
CA SER A 5 7.06 -3.16 83.27
C SER A 5 7.01 -3.85 81.89
N TRP A 6 6.26 -4.95 81.83
CA TRP A 6 5.66 -5.51 80.62
C TRP A 6 4.51 -4.60 80.17
N LEU A 7 4.51 -4.21 78.90
CA LEU A 7 3.35 -3.60 78.25
C LEU A 7 2.99 -4.42 77.02
N LEU A 8 1.82 -5.04 77.08
CA LEU A 8 1.09 -5.58 75.94
C LEU A 8 0.76 -4.44 74.97
N THR A 9 1.23 -4.52 73.73
CA THR A 9 0.78 -3.64 72.64
C THR A 9 -0.47 -4.22 71.98
N PRO A 10 -1.49 -3.40 71.69
CA PRO A 10 -2.73 -3.84 71.06
C PRO A 10 -2.55 -4.07 69.55
N TRP A 11 -3.26 -5.06 69.02
CA TRP A 11 -3.41 -5.27 67.58
C TRP A 11 -4.04 -4.04 66.91
N ALA A 12 -3.34 -3.49 65.92
CA ALA A 12 -3.84 -2.42 65.07
C ALA A 12 -4.85 -2.99 64.05
N PRO A 13 -6.05 -2.40 63.90
CA PRO A 13 -7.12 -2.91 63.02
C PRO A 13 -6.85 -2.71 61.51
N TRP A 14 -5.66 -2.22 61.13
CA TRP A 14 -5.34 -1.86 59.75
C TRP A 14 -4.75 -3.04 58.95
N ALA A 15 -4.23 -4.07 59.64
CA ALA A 15 -3.69 -5.25 58.98
C ALA A 15 -4.78 -6.06 58.23
N ALA A 16 -6.01 -6.06 58.74
CA ALA A 16 -7.14 -6.75 58.11
C ALA A 16 -7.64 -6.04 56.83
N LEU A 17 -7.48 -4.72 56.73
CA LEU A 17 -7.89 -3.94 55.57
C LEU A 17 -6.92 -4.06 54.40
N VAL A 18 -5.62 -4.20 54.68
CA VAL A 18 -4.59 -4.41 53.64
C VAL A 18 -4.69 -5.82 53.04
N SER A 19 -5.03 -6.83 53.85
CA SER A 19 -5.29 -8.18 53.33
C SER A 19 -6.58 -8.27 52.51
N LEU A 20 -7.63 -7.52 52.87
CA LEU A 20 -8.87 -7.49 52.05
C LEU A 20 -8.65 -6.76 50.71
N GLY A 21 -7.89 -5.66 50.70
CA GLY A 21 -7.59 -4.91 49.47
C GLY A 21 -6.72 -5.68 48.48
N ALA A 22 -5.77 -6.49 48.95
CA ALA A 22 -4.96 -7.35 48.09
C ALA A 22 -5.80 -8.49 47.49
N VAL A 23 -6.69 -9.11 48.27
CA VAL A 23 -7.55 -10.21 47.80
C VAL A 23 -8.59 -9.71 46.78
N THR A 24 -9.20 -8.53 46.99
CA THR A 24 -10.18 -7.97 46.06
C THR A 24 -9.55 -7.50 44.74
N THR A 25 -8.32 -6.99 44.76
CA THR A 25 -7.60 -6.62 43.52
C THR A 25 -7.15 -7.83 42.73
N THR A 26 -6.67 -8.91 43.37
CA THR A 26 -6.38 -10.16 42.65
C THR A 26 -7.62 -10.86 42.12
N LEU A 27 -8.75 -10.84 42.83
CA LEU A 27 -10.02 -11.40 42.33
C LEU A 27 -10.60 -10.60 41.17
N LEU A 28 -10.43 -9.27 41.14
CA LEU A 28 -10.85 -8.43 40.03
C LEU A 28 -9.98 -8.64 38.78
N VAL A 29 -8.67 -8.81 38.96
CA VAL A 29 -7.75 -9.12 37.85
C VAL A 29 -7.99 -10.53 37.31
N LEU A 30 -8.26 -11.51 38.17
CA LEU A 30 -8.63 -12.87 37.75
C LEU A 30 -10.03 -12.93 37.11
N SER A 31 -11.00 -12.13 37.56
CA SER A 31 -12.31 -12.08 36.90
C SER A 31 -12.25 -11.34 35.56
N LEU A 32 -11.41 -10.31 35.42
CA LEU A 32 -11.16 -9.64 34.13
C LEU A 32 -10.39 -10.54 33.16
N ALA A 33 -9.42 -11.32 33.64
CA ALA A 33 -8.69 -12.30 32.84
C ALA A 33 -9.59 -13.49 32.42
N SER A 34 -10.50 -13.92 33.30
CA SER A 34 -11.47 -14.98 32.99
C SER A 34 -12.61 -14.49 32.08
N SER A 35 -13.00 -13.22 32.18
CA SER A 35 -14.01 -12.61 31.31
C SER A 35 -13.47 -12.26 29.91
N SER A 36 -12.15 -12.04 29.78
CA SER A 36 -11.51 -11.86 28.47
C SER A 36 -11.31 -13.19 27.74
N SER A 37 -11.25 -14.33 28.43
CA SER A 37 -11.37 -15.64 27.80
C SER A 37 -12.78 -15.97 27.31
N SER A 38 -13.84 -15.53 28.00
CA SER A 38 -15.23 -15.74 27.53
C SER A 38 -15.64 -14.77 26.42
N PHE A 39 -15.10 -13.54 26.41
CA PHE A 39 -15.36 -12.57 25.33
C PHE A 39 -14.70 -12.92 23.99
N LEU A 40 -13.70 -13.80 24.00
CA LEU A 40 -13.04 -14.33 22.80
C LEU A 40 -13.61 -15.67 22.32
N GLN A 41 -14.59 -16.25 23.03
CA GLN A 41 -15.24 -17.51 22.66
C GLN A 41 -16.66 -17.35 22.12
N ASP A 42 -17.29 -16.19 22.27
CA ASP A 42 -18.66 -15.92 21.82
C ASP A 42 -18.77 -14.88 20.67
N ALA A 43 -17.65 -14.59 20.00
CA ALA A 43 -17.71 -13.96 18.68
C ALA A 43 -18.14 -15.01 17.66
N ALA A 44 -19.42 -15.39 17.69
CA ALA A 44 -20.05 -16.14 16.63
C ALA A 44 -19.84 -15.36 15.31
N PRO A 45 -19.33 -16.00 14.24
CA PRO A 45 -19.23 -15.34 12.96
C PRO A 45 -20.65 -14.95 12.53
N ALA A 46 -20.91 -13.64 12.42
CA ALA A 46 -22.01 -13.18 11.60
C ALA A 46 -21.69 -13.69 10.19
N TYR A 47 -22.48 -14.65 9.70
CA TYR A 47 -22.27 -15.55 8.56
C TYR A 47 -21.19 -16.66 8.77
N GLU A 48 -21.65 -17.82 9.24
CA GLU A 48 -20.98 -19.10 8.96
C GLU A 48 -21.29 -19.43 7.50
N TYR A 49 -20.29 -19.32 6.63
CA TYR A 49 -20.40 -19.82 5.27
C TYR A 49 -20.46 -21.35 5.35
N ASP A 50 -21.53 -21.94 4.84
CA ASP A 50 -21.70 -23.38 4.77
C ASP A 50 -20.66 -23.98 3.80
N ASP A 51 -19.53 -24.41 4.36
CA ASP A 51 -18.39 -25.01 3.66
C ASP A 51 -18.68 -26.47 3.20
N SER A 52 -19.92 -26.96 3.39
CA SER A 52 -20.29 -28.36 3.11
C SER A 52 -20.57 -28.67 1.63
N LEU A 53 -20.42 -27.70 0.71
CA LEU A 53 -20.59 -27.88 -0.73
C LEU A 53 -19.28 -27.87 -1.54
N TYR A 54 -18.11 -27.81 -0.90
CA TYR A 54 -16.83 -27.90 -1.60
C TYR A 54 -16.18 -29.26 -1.41
N SER A 55 -16.15 -30.03 -2.50
CA SER A 55 -15.44 -31.30 -2.61
C SER A 55 -14.00 -31.17 -2.07
N SER A 56 -13.61 -32.10 -1.20
CA SER A 56 -12.30 -32.20 -0.56
C SER A 56 -11.15 -32.61 -1.50
N ASP A 57 -11.29 -32.40 -2.81
CA ASP A 57 -10.27 -32.68 -3.82
C ASP A 57 -9.57 -31.39 -4.27
N VAL A 58 -9.19 -30.53 -3.32
CA VAL A 58 -8.21 -29.48 -3.61
C VAL A 58 -6.84 -30.13 -3.45
N THR A 59 -6.33 -30.64 -4.57
CA THR A 59 -4.89 -30.88 -4.77
C THR A 59 -4.12 -29.71 -4.16
N ALA A 60 -3.15 -30.02 -3.29
CA ALA A 60 -2.29 -29.02 -2.68
C ALA A 60 -1.81 -28.03 -3.76
N PRO A 61 -1.89 -26.70 -3.53
CA PRO A 61 -1.47 -25.73 -4.53
C PRO A 61 -0.04 -26.04 -4.95
N ALA A 62 0.21 -26.02 -6.27
CA ALA A 62 1.56 -26.11 -6.82
C ALA A 62 2.45 -25.13 -6.04
N ALA A 63 3.65 -25.58 -5.65
CA ALA A 63 4.54 -24.77 -4.85
C ALA A 63 4.80 -23.42 -5.56
N ALA A 64 4.33 -22.33 -4.95
CA ALA A 64 4.49 -20.99 -5.50
C ALA A 64 5.95 -20.74 -5.88
N VAL A 65 6.20 -20.27 -7.10
CA VAL A 65 7.57 -20.04 -7.59
C VAL A 65 8.24 -18.99 -6.72
N VAL A 66 9.32 -19.38 -6.04
CA VAL A 66 10.06 -18.50 -5.12
C VAL A 66 11.10 -17.70 -5.90
N PRO A 67 11.03 -16.35 -5.90
CA PRO A 67 12.04 -15.49 -6.52
C PRO A 67 13.45 -15.72 -5.97
N ARG A 68 14.47 -15.85 -6.83
CA ARG A 68 15.86 -15.80 -6.37
C ARG A 68 16.23 -14.40 -5.94
N ARG A 69 17.08 -14.26 -4.92
CA ARG A 69 17.39 -12.96 -4.32
C ARG A 69 18.89 -12.73 -4.20
N GLY A 70 19.24 -11.45 -4.05
CA GLY A 70 20.62 -11.00 -3.85
C GLY A 70 21.15 -10.16 -5.01
N PRO A 71 22.42 -9.72 -4.91
CA PRO A 71 23.08 -8.97 -5.96
C PRO A 71 23.10 -9.77 -7.26
N GLY A 72 22.55 -9.20 -8.34
CA GLY A 72 22.49 -9.85 -9.66
C GLY A 72 21.11 -10.40 -10.05
N TYR A 73 20.14 -10.47 -9.13
CA TYR A 73 18.76 -10.78 -9.45
C TYR A 73 17.88 -9.52 -9.47
N PRO A 74 16.78 -9.49 -10.25
CA PRO A 74 15.82 -8.38 -10.22
C PRO A 74 15.22 -8.17 -8.82
N PRO A 75 14.66 -7.00 -8.52
CA PRO A 75 13.95 -6.80 -7.26
C PRO A 75 12.59 -7.48 -7.25
N VAL A 76 12.01 -7.61 -6.07
CA VAL A 76 10.63 -8.04 -5.86
C VAL A 76 9.85 -6.80 -5.46
N LEU A 77 8.88 -6.41 -6.26
CA LEU A 77 8.00 -5.28 -5.96
C LEU A 77 6.76 -5.77 -5.22
N ALA A 78 6.32 -5.02 -4.22
CA ALA A 78 5.03 -5.19 -3.57
C ALA A 78 4.10 -4.07 -4.00
N TYR A 79 2.97 -4.40 -4.58
CA TYR A 79 1.94 -3.47 -5.01
C TYR A 79 0.82 -3.43 -3.97
N TYR A 80 0.53 -2.23 -3.48
CA TYR A 80 -0.73 -1.93 -2.80
C TYR A 80 -1.63 -1.20 -3.78
N ILE A 81 -2.66 -1.88 -4.27
CA ILE A 81 -3.63 -1.34 -5.23
C ILE A 81 -4.92 -1.05 -4.48
N SER A 82 -5.28 0.22 -4.34
CA SER A 82 -6.48 0.67 -3.64
C SER A 82 -7.59 1.13 -4.59
N GLY A 83 -8.83 0.83 -4.26
CA GLY A 83 -10.01 1.31 -4.99
C GLY A 83 -11.22 1.48 -4.06
N GLY A 84 -12.25 2.12 -4.58
CA GLY A 84 -13.53 2.30 -3.90
C GLY A 84 -14.66 1.54 -4.57
N ARG A 85 -15.88 2.04 -4.36
CA ARG A 85 -17.10 1.50 -4.94
C ARG A 85 -17.04 1.47 -6.47
N GLY A 86 -17.21 0.29 -7.07
CA GLY A 86 -17.24 0.11 -8.53
C GLY A 86 -15.87 -0.12 -9.17
N ASP A 87 -14.79 -0.11 -8.38
CA ASP A 87 -13.43 -0.13 -8.91
C ASP A 87 -12.93 -1.55 -9.20
N SER A 88 -13.67 -2.59 -8.83
CA SER A 88 -13.26 -3.99 -8.99
C SER A 88 -12.79 -4.34 -10.41
N VAL A 89 -13.45 -3.80 -11.44
CA VAL A 89 -13.08 -4.02 -12.85
C VAL A 89 -11.78 -3.29 -13.20
N ARG A 90 -11.66 -2.01 -12.83
CA ARG A 90 -10.44 -1.22 -13.10
C ARG A 90 -9.22 -1.77 -12.36
N MET A 91 -9.40 -2.17 -11.10
CA MET A 91 -8.37 -2.84 -10.31
C MET A 91 -7.92 -4.14 -10.96
N THR A 92 -8.85 -4.92 -11.51
CA THR A 92 -8.52 -6.17 -12.20
C THR A 92 -7.70 -5.89 -13.46
N ARG A 93 -8.08 -4.89 -14.26
CA ARG A 93 -7.31 -4.46 -15.44
C ARG A 93 -5.90 -3.99 -15.05
N LEU A 94 -5.79 -3.13 -14.04
CA LEU A 94 -4.52 -2.63 -13.53
C LEU A 94 -3.64 -3.77 -13.00
N LEU A 95 -4.21 -4.71 -12.24
CA LEU A 95 -3.49 -5.90 -11.78
C LEU A 95 -2.90 -6.66 -12.97
N LYS A 96 -3.70 -6.97 -14.00
CA LYS A 96 -3.24 -7.68 -15.20
C LYS A 96 -2.13 -6.92 -15.95
N ALA A 97 -2.24 -5.59 -16.04
CA ALA A 97 -1.26 -4.73 -16.69
C ALA A 97 0.07 -4.63 -15.92
N ALA A 98 0.01 -4.69 -14.59
CA ALA A 98 1.17 -4.62 -13.71
C ALA A 98 1.63 -6.00 -13.20
N TYR A 99 1.10 -7.10 -13.75
CA TYR A 99 1.33 -8.44 -13.21
C TYR A 99 2.71 -9.01 -13.59
N HIS A 100 3.37 -9.62 -12.61
CA HIS A 100 4.58 -10.42 -12.79
C HIS A 100 4.64 -11.44 -11.64
N PRO A 101 4.90 -12.75 -11.90
CA PRO A 101 4.85 -13.82 -10.90
C PRO A 101 5.83 -13.61 -9.73
N ARG A 102 6.93 -12.90 -9.99
CA ARG A 102 7.91 -12.49 -8.98
C ARG A 102 7.35 -11.56 -7.90
N ASN A 103 6.45 -10.66 -8.27
CA ASN A 103 6.01 -9.55 -7.44
C ASN A 103 4.90 -9.99 -6.47
N ARG A 104 4.58 -9.14 -5.50
CA ARG A 104 3.50 -9.35 -4.52
C ARG A 104 2.42 -8.30 -4.72
N TYR A 105 1.17 -8.70 -4.60
CA TYR A 105 0.03 -7.81 -4.83
C TYR A 105 -0.94 -7.90 -3.66
N LEU A 106 -1.34 -6.74 -3.14
CA LEU A 106 -2.43 -6.60 -2.19
C LEU A 106 -3.47 -5.65 -2.77
N LEU A 107 -4.65 -6.17 -3.05
CA LEU A 107 -5.80 -5.41 -3.50
C LEU A 107 -6.65 -5.00 -2.30
N HIS A 108 -6.97 -3.72 -2.21
CA HIS A 108 -7.82 -3.16 -1.18
C HIS A 108 -8.98 -2.41 -1.81
N LEU A 109 -10.19 -2.83 -1.50
CA LEU A 109 -11.42 -2.10 -1.78
C LEU A 109 -11.93 -1.53 -0.44
N ASP A 110 -12.15 -0.23 -0.39
CA ASP A 110 -12.57 0.47 0.83
C ASP A 110 -13.97 0.04 1.33
N ALA A 111 -14.43 0.62 2.44
CA ALA A 111 -15.74 0.32 3.00
C ALA A 111 -16.92 0.82 2.14
N GLY A 112 -16.67 1.67 1.14
CA GLY A 112 -17.65 2.09 0.14
C GLY A 112 -17.98 1.00 -0.88
N ALA A 113 -17.04 0.08 -1.13
CA ALA A 113 -17.33 -1.13 -1.91
C ALA A 113 -18.23 -2.10 -1.13
N GLY A 114 -19.19 -2.71 -1.82
CA GLY A 114 -20.09 -3.69 -1.20
C GLY A 114 -19.38 -5.00 -0.87
N ALA A 115 -19.89 -5.76 0.12
CA ALA A 115 -19.35 -7.08 0.45
C ALA A 115 -19.36 -8.03 -0.76
N TYR A 116 -20.40 -7.97 -1.59
CA TYR A 116 -20.48 -8.72 -2.84
C TYR A 116 -19.37 -8.35 -3.84
N GLU A 117 -19.06 -7.06 -3.98
CA GLU A 117 -18.01 -6.60 -4.88
C GLU A 117 -16.62 -7.10 -4.42
N ARG A 118 -16.33 -7.01 -3.12
CA ARG A 118 -15.09 -7.54 -2.54
C ARG A 118 -14.99 -9.05 -2.71
N ALA A 119 -16.07 -9.78 -2.44
CA ALA A 119 -16.11 -11.23 -2.62
C ALA A 119 -15.92 -11.63 -4.08
N ARG A 120 -16.51 -10.89 -5.02
CA ARG A 120 -16.34 -11.12 -6.46
C ARG A 120 -14.89 -10.87 -6.90
N LEU A 121 -14.26 -9.79 -6.43
CA LEU A 121 -12.85 -9.53 -6.70
C LEU A 121 -11.96 -10.67 -6.15
N ALA A 122 -12.18 -11.08 -4.90
CA ALA A 122 -11.45 -12.20 -4.30
C ALA A 122 -11.65 -13.52 -5.06
N GLY A 123 -12.88 -13.82 -5.49
CA GLY A 123 -13.19 -14.99 -6.32
C GLY A 123 -12.48 -14.96 -7.67
N HIS A 124 -12.45 -13.81 -8.34
CA HIS A 124 -11.74 -13.64 -9.60
C HIS A 124 -10.22 -13.82 -9.43
N VAL A 125 -9.64 -13.26 -8.38
CA VAL A 125 -8.22 -13.42 -8.06
C VAL A 125 -7.88 -14.88 -7.79
N ARG A 126 -8.71 -15.59 -7.01
CA ARG A 126 -8.53 -17.02 -6.74
C ARG A 126 -8.71 -17.88 -7.99
N ALA A 127 -9.54 -17.47 -8.94
CA ALA A 127 -9.66 -18.22 -10.19
C ALA A 127 -8.45 -18.01 -11.12
N SER A 128 -7.93 -16.78 -11.18
CA SER A 128 -6.97 -16.38 -12.23
C SER A 128 -5.50 -16.38 -11.79
N PHE A 129 -5.23 -16.31 -10.48
CA PHE A 129 -3.87 -16.15 -9.94
C PHE A 129 -3.51 -17.17 -8.84
N LEU A 130 -4.36 -18.17 -8.60
CA LEU A 130 -4.14 -19.16 -7.54
C LEU A 130 -2.86 -19.98 -7.75
N GLU A 131 -2.51 -20.29 -9.00
CA GLU A 131 -1.28 -21.01 -9.34
C GLU A 131 -0.02 -20.29 -8.83
N PHE A 132 -0.05 -18.97 -8.78
CA PHE A 132 1.10 -18.14 -8.41
C PHE A 132 1.15 -17.80 -6.93
N GLY A 133 -0.01 -17.76 -6.27
CA GLY A 133 -0.12 -17.50 -4.83
C GLY A 133 0.47 -16.18 -4.37
N ASN A 134 0.55 -15.17 -5.25
CA ASN A 134 1.22 -13.89 -5.00
C ASN A 134 0.27 -12.67 -5.02
N VAL A 135 -1.04 -12.90 -5.17
CA VAL A 135 -2.08 -11.88 -5.15
C VAL A 135 -3.04 -12.13 -3.98
N HIS A 136 -3.24 -11.12 -3.14
CA HIS A 136 -4.13 -11.14 -1.99
C HIS A 136 -5.16 -10.02 -2.06
N VAL A 137 -6.33 -10.23 -1.46
CA VAL A 137 -7.39 -9.22 -1.35
C VAL A 137 -7.69 -8.99 0.13
N VAL A 138 -7.74 -7.73 0.55
CA VAL A 138 -8.16 -7.38 1.91
C VAL A 138 -9.66 -7.67 2.05
N GLY A 139 -10.02 -8.57 2.98
CA GLY A 139 -11.41 -9.03 3.12
C GLY A 139 -12.36 -7.96 3.66
N LYS A 140 -11.92 -7.21 4.68
CA LYS A 140 -12.69 -6.12 5.29
C LYS A 140 -12.15 -4.79 4.78
N GLY A 141 -12.97 -4.06 4.03
CA GLY A 141 -12.62 -2.72 3.56
C GLY A 141 -12.50 -1.74 4.72
N ASP A 142 -11.47 -0.90 4.67
CA ASP A 142 -11.28 0.19 5.62
C ASP A 142 -12.15 1.39 5.20
N PRO A 143 -12.83 2.08 6.12
CA PRO A 143 -13.48 3.34 5.82
C PRO A 143 -12.44 4.40 5.46
N VAL A 144 -12.65 5.09 4.33
CA VAL A 144 -11.66 6.05 3.81
C VAL A 144 -12.34 7.29 3.24
N ASP A 145 -11.78 8.47 3.57
CA ASP A 145 -11.85 9.68 2.75
C ASP A 145 -10.41 10.02 2.34
N GLY A 146 -10.17 10.19 1.03
CA GLY A 146 -8.83 10.43 0.47
C GLY A 146 -8.13 11.68 1.00
N ARG A 147 -8.88 12.64 1.56
CA ARG A 147 -8.35 13.88 2.13
C ARG A 147 -8.00 13.73 3.62
N GLY A 148 -8.45 12.65 4.25
CA GLY A 148 -8.33 12.41 5.69
C GLY A 148 -7.18 11.48 6.08
N ALA A 149 -6.99 11.33 7.38
CA ALA A 149 -5.99 10.42 7.96
C ALA A 149 -6.33 8.94 7.74
N SER A 150 -7.59 8.61 7.51
CA SER A 150 -8.06 7.28 7.15
C SER A 150 -7.39 6.74 5.88
N ALA A 151 -7.12 7.58 4.89
CA ALA A 151 -6.36 7.18 3.70
C ALA A 151 -4.94 6.72 4.05
N MET A 152 -4.23 7.47 4.90
CA MET A 152 -2.90 7.08 5.39
C MET A 152 -2.95 5.80 6.22
N ALA A 153 -3.97 5.68 7.08
CA ALA A 153 -4.18 4.49 7.89
C ALA A 153 -4.40 3.23 7.03
N ALA A 154 -5.17 3.34 5.94
CA ALA A 154 -5.39 2.24 5.00
C ALA A 154 -4.09 1.81 4.30
N VAL A 155 -3.25 2.76 3.86
CA VAL A 155 -1.94 2.45 3.25
C VAL A 155 -1.02 1.75 4.25
N LEU A 156 -0.93 2.23 5.49
CA LEU A 156 -0.12 1.58 6.53
C LEU A 156 -0.68 0.22 6.96
N HIS A 157 -2.00 0.06 6.98
CA HIS A 157 -2.64 -1.23 7.19
C HIS A 157 -2.24 -2.21 6.07
N GLY A 158 -2.37 -1.81 4.81
CA GLY A 158 -1.94 -2.61 3.65
C GLY A 158 -0.46 -2.96 3.68
N ALA A 159 0.40 -1.99 4.02
CA ALA A 159 1.83 -2.22 4.21
C ALA A 159 2.12 -3.25 5.31
N SER A 160 1.42 -3.17 6.45
CA SER A 160 1.57 -4.12 7.56
C SER A 160 1.13 -5.53 7.16
N VAL A 161 0.10 -5.66 6.33
CA VAL A 161 -0.34 -6.95 5.76
C VAL A 161 0.71 -7.49 4.83
N LEU A 162 1.20 -6.68 3.87
CA LEU A 162 2.25 -7.08 2.92
C LEU A 162 3.54 -7.49 3.62
N MET A 163 3.90 -6.90 4.75
CA MET A 163 5.05 -7.33 5.54
C MET A 163 4.89 -8.75 6.12
N ARG A 164 3.65 -9.16 6.42
CA ARG A 164 3.31 -10.48 6.99
C ARG A 164 3.09 -11.55 5.92
N VAL A 165 2.32 -11.25 4.87
CA VAL A 165 1.95 -12.23 3.84
C VAL A 165 3.00 -12.34 2.73
N GLY A 166 3.86 -11.33 2.57
CA GLY A 166 4.98 -11.32 1.63
C GLY A 166 6.24 -10.79 2.30
N ALA A 167 6.94 -11.61 3.09
CA ALA A 167 8.11 -11.13 3.85
C ALA A 167 9.32 -10.71 3.00
N ASP A 168 9.24 -10.84 1.68
CA ASP A 168 10.40 -11.03 0.81
C ASP A 168 10.52 -10.01 -0.35
N TRP A 169 9.88 -8.85 -0.22
CA TRP A 169 9.92 -7.78 -1.22
C TRP A 169 10.91 -6.65 -0.90
N ASP A 170 11.27 -5.85 -1.89
CA ASP A 170 12.27 -4.77 -1.78
C ASP A 170 11.66 -3.37 -1.74
N TRP A 171 10.62 -3.15 -2.56
CA TRP A 171 9.91 -1.87 -2.64
C TRP A 171 8.40 -2.05 -2.57
N LEU A 172 7.74 -1.15 -1.86
CA LEU A 172 6.29 -0.95 -1.86
C LEU A 172 5.94 0.12 -2.88
N VAL A 173 5.08 -0.21 -3.84
CA VAL A 173 4.50 0.69 -4.84
C VAL A 173 3.02 0.85 -4.51
N THR A 174 2.58 2.09 -4.25
CA THR A 174 1.17 2.41 -3.99
C THR A 174 0.50 2.90 -5.26
N LEU A 175 -0.62 2.28 -5.65
CA LEU A 175 -1.42 2.66 -6.82
C LEU A 175 -2.90 2.74 -6.44
N ALA A 176 -3.62 3.67 -7.04
CA ALA A 176 -5.08 3.64 -7.09
C ALA A 176 -5.59 2.86 -8.31
N ALA A 177 -6.84 2.45 -8.27
CA ALA A 177 -7.56 1.86 -9.40
C ALA A 177 -7.65 2.77 -10.64
N SER A 178 -7.33 4.06 -10.49
CA SER A 178 -7.25 5.06 -11.57
C SER A 178 -5.82 5.32 -12.05
N ASP A 179 -4.84 4.55 -11.57
CA ASP A 179 -3.47 4.56 -12.09
C ASP A 179 -3.27 3.47 -13.16
N TYR A 180 -2.25 3.65 -14.01
CA TYR A 180 -1.87 2.70 -15.05
C TYR A 180 -0.36 2.74 -15.34
N PRO A 181 0.28 1.58 -15.61
CA PRO A 181 1.70 1.54 -15.96
C PRO A 181 1.94 2.12 -17.36
N LEU A 182 3.07 2.82 -17.51
CA LEU A 182 3.60 3.33 -18.78
C LEU A 182 4.85 2.56 -19.23
N VAL A 183 5.21 1.51 -18.50
CA VAL A 183 6.31 0.59 -18.81
C VAL A 183 5.86 -0.85 -18.53
N THR A 184 6.48 -1.82 -19.21
CA THR A 184 6.26 -3.23 -18.88
C THR A 184 6.85 -3.57 -17.51
N GLN A 185 6.41 -4.66 -16.90
CA GLN A 185 6.99 -5.12 -15.63
C GLN A 185 8.47 -5.49 -15.77
N ASP A 186 8.86 -6.13 -16.88
CA ASP A 186 10.26 -6.42 -17.17
C ASP A 186 11.10 -5.13 -17.26
N ASP A 187 10.59 -4.09 -17.93
CA ASP A 187 11.23 -2.77 -18.02
C ASP A 187 11.40 -2.11 -16.64
N LEU A 188 10.35 -2.19 -15.81
CA LEU A 188 10.37 -1.64 -14.45
C LEU A 188 11.39 -2.38 -13.58
N LEU A 189 11.37 -3.72 -13.60
CA LEU A 189 12.31 -4.56 -12.86
C LEU A 189 13.75 -4.33 -13.33
N TYR A 190 13.97 -4.18 -14.63
CA TYR A 190 15.26 -3.81 -15.20
C TYR A 190 15.75 -2.46 -14.66
N ALA A 191 14.91 -1.42 -14.72
CA ALA A 191 15.28 -0.09 -14.25
C ALA A 191 15.60 -0.09 -12.76
N PHE A 192 14.78 -0.74 -11.92
CA PHE A 192 15.04 -0.84 -10.48
C PHE A 192 16.23 -1.73 -10.12
N SER A 193 16.64 -2.64 -11.01
CA SER A 193 17.89 -3.41 -10.84
C SER A 193 19.14 -2.54 -10.96
N SER A 194 19.04 -1.37 -11.60
CA SER A 194 20.16 -0.44 -11.79
C SER A 194 20.44 0.47 -10.59
N VAL A 195 19.59 0.43 -9.54
CA VAL A 195 19.68 1.32 -8.38
C VAL A 195 19.78 0.55 -7.07
N ARG A 196 20.23 1.23 -6.00
CA ARG A 196 20.33 0.63 -4.66
C ARG A 196 18.94 0.38 -4.08
N ARG A 197 18.71 -0.84 -3.57
CA ARG A 197 17.44 -1.30 -2.94
C ARG A 197 16.97 -0.49 -1.73
N GLY A 198 17.88 0.24 -1.09
CA GLY A 198 17.56 1.12 0.03
C GLY A 198 17.04 2.51 -0.36
N LEU A 199 16.92 2.83 -1.66
CA LEU A 199 16.41 4.14 -2.10
C LEU A 199 14.88 4.22 -2.02
N ASN A 200 14.37 5.41 -1.77
CA ASN A 200 12.95 5.74 -1.70
C ASN A 200 12.66 6.87 -2.69
N PHE A 201 11.66 6.69 -3.55
CA PHE A 201 11.24 7.68 -4.52
C PHE A 201 10.07 8.45 -3.93
N ILE A 202 10.40 9.60 -3.35
CA ILE A 202 9.47 10.47 -2.64
C ILE A 202 9.70 11.88 -3.13
N ASP A 203 8.76 12.38 -3.93
CA ASP A 203 8.67 13.81 -4.21
C ASP A 203 8.40 14.56 -2.89
N HIS A 204 9.21 15.56 -2.59
CA HIS A 204 9.13 16.36 -1.38
C HIS A 204 9.72 17.76 -1.56
N ARG A 205 9.12 18.70 -0.84
CA ARG A 205 9.58 20.07 -0.63
C ARG A 205 9.19 20.51 0.78
N MET A 206 9.98 21.42 1.36
CA MET A 206 9.66 21.99 2.67
C MET A 206 8.35 22.79 2.57
N ASP A 207 7.50 22.67 3.59
CA ASP A 207 6.18 23.32 3.63
C ASP A 207 6.15 24.53 4.58
N PHE A 208 6.23 25.74 4.01
CA PHE A 208 6.25 26.99 4.77
C PHE A 208 4.88 27.64 4.97
N ASP A 209 3.88 27.29 4.16
CA ASP A 209 2.69 28.14 4.04
C ASP A 209 1.35 27.40 4.19
N SER A 210 1.36 26.06 4.26
CA SER A 210 0.08 25.34 4.33
C SER A 210 -0.70 25.70 5.59
N PRO A 211 -2.00 26.06 5.46
CA PRO A 211 -2.85 26.30 6.61
C PRO A 211 -2.98 24.99 7.40
N GLN A 212 -2.84 25.10 8.71
CA GLN A 212 -2.97 23.95 9.60
C GLN A 212 -4.42 23.87 10.08
N GLU A 213 -5.30 23.48 9.16
CA GLU A 213 -6.72 23.25 9.45
C GLU A 213 -6.89 22.04 10.38
N ILE A 214 -7.88 22.11 11.27
CA ILE A 214 -8.24 20.98 12.14
C ILE A 214 -9.31 20.17 11.43
N VAL A 215 -8.94 18.96 11.03
CA VAL A 215 -9.84 18.00 10.37
C VAL A 215 -10.33 16.97 11.40
N LEU A 216 -11.61 16.62 11.32
CA LEU A 216 -12.19 15.45 11.96
C LEU A 216 -12.49 14.41 10.90
N ASP A 217 -11.69 13.35 10.90
CA ASP A 217 -11.91 12.19 10.05
C ASP A 217 -12.65 11.09 10.82
N GLN A 218 -13.97 11.03 10.64
CA GLN A 218 -14.83 10.06 11.34
C GLN A 218 -14.61 8.62 10.86
N ASN A 219 -13.98 8.43 9.70
CA ASN A 219 -13.68 7.10 9.15
C ASN A 219 -12.77 6.28 10.08
N LEU A 220 -11.96 6.94 10.91
CA LEU A 220 -11.13 6.27 11.93
C LEU A 220 -11.95 5.63 13.06
N LEU A 221 -13.23 5.98 13.20
CA LEU A 221 -14.09 5.61 14.33
C LEU A 221 -15.34 4.81 13.90
N GLN A 222 -15.56 4.65 12.60
CA GLN A 222 -16.79 4.07 12.05
C GLN A 222 -16.47 2.87 11.15
N SER A 223 -17.50 2.29 10.52
CA SER A 223 -17.38 1.13 9.62
C SER A 223 -17.81 1.42 8.18
N THR A 224 -18.11 2.68 7.86
CA THR A 224 -18.59 3.14 6.54
C THR A 224 -17.87 4.42 6.16
N ASN A 225 -17.65 4.61 4.86
CA ASN A 225 -17.08 5.86 4.35
C ASN A 225 -17.96 7.05 4.76
N ALA A 226 -17.33 8.11 5.26
CA ALA A 226 -17.95 9.37 5.62
C ALA A 226 -17.08 10.52 5.11
N GLU A 227 -17.69 11.66 4.79
CA GLU A 227 -16.92 12.86 4.44
C GLU A 227 -16.20 13.42 5.68
N ILE A 228 -14.97 13.89 5.49
CA ILE A 228 -14.26 14.62 6.55
C ILE A 228 -14.98 15.92 6.91
N SER A 229 -14.90 16.30 8.19
CA SER A 229 -15.40 17.59 8.67
C SER A 229 -14.23 18.52 8.97
N ILE A 230 -14.26 19.73 8.40
CA ILE A 230 -13.23 20.76 8.64
C ILE A 230 -13.75 21.73 9.71
N SER A 231 -12.97 21.94 10.75
CA SER A 231 -13.27 22.92 11.79
C SER A 231 -12.91 24.34 11.34
N SER A 232 -13.57 25.35 11.91
CA SER A 232 -13.21 26.76 11.69
C SER A 232 -11.89 27.18 12.36
N GLY A 233 -11.37 26.35 13.26
CA GLY A 233 -10.10 26.60 13.95
C GLY A 233 -8.87 26.19 13.14
N GLN A 234 -7.76 26.87 13.40
CA GLN A 234 -6.43 26.47 12.94
C GLN A 234 -5.58 26.06 14.14
N ARG A 235 -4.56 25.23 13.89
CA ARG A 235 -3.56 24.85 14.88
C ARG A 235 -2.21 25.52 14.59
N PRO A 236 -1.35 25.70 15.59
CA PRO A 236 0.00 26.18 15.34
C PRO A 236 0.81 25.15 14.52
N LYS A 237 1.80 25.64 13.78
CA LYS A 237 2.80 24.76 13.18
C LYS A 237 3.61 24.03 14.26
N PRO A 238 4.01 22.79 14.01
CA PRO A 238 4.84 22.03 14.93
C PRO A 238 6.22 22.68 15.03
N ASP A 239 6.76 22.72 16.24
CA ASP A 239 8.14 23.13 16.55
C ASP A 239 9.09 21.92 16.70
N ALA A 240 8.52 20.74 16.95
CA ALA A 240 9.27 19.50 17.16
C ALA A 240 9.84 18.86 15.88
N PHE A 241 9.33 19.21 14.70
CA PHE A 241 9.77 18.66 13.41
C PHE A 241 9.42 19.60 12.26
N GLU A 242 10.16 19.48 11.16
CA GLU A 242 9.92 20.26 9.94
C GLU A 242 8.89 19.56 9.05
N LEU A 243 7.92 20.30 8.51
CA LEU A 243 6.91 19.76 7.60
C LEU A 243 7.45 19.71 6.17
N PHE A 244 7.24 18.57 5.53
CA PHE A 244 7.50 18.40 4.11
C PHE A 244 6.25 17.89 3.41
N ARG A 245 6.00 18.42 2.22
CA ARG A 245 4.87 18.04 1.36
C ARG A 245 5.39 17.58 0.00
N GLY A 246 4.70 16.65 -0.65
CA GLY A 246 4.90 16.34 -2.06
C GLY A 246 3.82 15.41 -2.59
N SER A 247 4.16 14.63 -3.61
CA SER A 247 3.22 13.69 -4.21
C SER A 247 2.73 12.64 -3.20
N PRO A 248 1.42 12.31 -3.16
CA PRO A 248 0.91 11.23 -2.30
C PRO A 248 1.31 9.84 -2.81
N TRP A 249 1.85 9.76 -4.04
CA TRP A 249 2.27 8.53 -4.68
C TRP A 249 3.76 8.33 -4.50
N THR A 250 4.13 7.24 -3.85
CA THR A 250 5.52 6.98 -3.46
C THR A 250 5.94 5.56 -3.81
N ILE A 251 7.24 5.36 -3.99
CA ILE A 251 7.84 4.02 -4.06
C ILE A 251 8.84 3.91 -2.92
N LEU A 252 8.50 3.08 -1.93
CA LEU A 252 9.15 3.05 -0.62
C LEU A 252 9.96 1.77 -0.45
N SER A 253 11.21 1.87 -0.05
CA SER A 253 12.02 0.71 0.32
C SER A 253 11.39 -0.02 1.51
N ARG A 254 11.56 -1.34 1.57
CA ARG A 254 11.06 -2.16 2.69
C ARG A 254 11.54 -1.67 4.05
N ALA A 255 12.80 -1.27 4.16
CA ALA A 255 13.37 -0.76 5.40
C ALA A 255 12.66 0.52 5.89
N PHE A 256 12.29 1.41 4.97
CA PHE A 256 11.54 2.62 5.31
C PHE A 256 10.09 2.30 5.70
N VAL A 257 9.43 1.40 4.97
CA VAL A 257 8.08 0.94 5.34
C VAL A 257 8.06 0.29 6.72
N GLU A 258 9.04 -0.57 7.01
CA GLU A 258 9.19 -1.21 8.32
C GLU A 258 9.39 -0.16 9.43
N HIS A 259 10.19 0.87 9.17
CA HIS A 259 10.34 1.98 10.11
C HIS A 259 9.03 2.71 10.36
N CYS A 260 8.24 3.01 9.34
CA CYS A 260 6.93 3.67 9.50
C CYS A 260 5.92 2.80 10.27
N VAL A 261 5.90 1.49 10.03
CA VAL A 261 4.95 0.55 10.66
C VAL A 261 5.36 0.21 12.10
N LEU A 262 6.64 -0.10 12.34
CA LEU A 262 7.14 -0.50 13.66
C LEU A 262 7.46 0.70 14.57
N ALA A 263 7.77 1.85 13.97
CA ALA A 263 8.07 3.12 14.63
C ALA A 263 9.05 3.00 15.82
N PRO A 264 10.28 2.51 15.61
CA PRO A 264 11.22 2.21 16.70
C PRO A 264 11.65 3.44 17.52
N ASP A 265 11.64 4.63 16.92
CA ASP A 265 12.08 5.90 17.52
C ASP A 265 10.92 6.86 17.85
N ASN A 266 9.68 6.36 17.82
CA ASN A 266 8.42 7.09 18.04
C ASN A 266 8.10 8.22 17.05
N LEU A 267 9.02 8.67 16.19
CA LEU A 267 8.76 9.73 15.22
C LEU A 267 7.55 9.40 14.32
N PRO A 268 7.45 8.20 13.70
CA PRO A 268 6.27 7.85 12.93
C PRO A 268 4.96 7.86 13.74
N ARG A 269 4.99 7.47 15.03
CA ARG A 269 3.80 7.53 15.91
C ARG A 269 3.38 8.96 16.20
N THR A 270 4.34 9.83 16.53
CA THR A 270 4.11 11.25 16.76
C THR A 270 3.53 11.92 15.53
N LEU A 271 4.06 11.61 14.34
CA LEU A 271 3.55 12.14 13.08
C LEU A 271 2.15 11.60 12.77
N LEU A 272 1.85 10.32 13.02
CA LEU A 272 0.49 9.80 12.85
C LEU A 272 -0.52 10.49 13.77
N MET A 273 -0.15 10.73 15.03
CA MET A 273 -0.97 11.51 15.96
C MET A 273 -1.12 12.97 15.53
N TYR A 274 -0.09 13.56 14.93
CA TYR A 274 -0.19 14.90 14.37
C TYR A 274 -1.13 14.95 13.15
N PHE A 275 -1.01 13.98 12.23
CA PHE A 275 -1.78 13.96 11.00
C PHE A 275 -3.19 13.39 11.14
N SER A 276 -3.57 12.81 12.29
CA SER A 276 -4.95 12.35 12.55
C SER A 276 -6.00 13.46 12.42
N ASN A 277 -5.57 14.72 12.54
CA ASN A 277 -6.43 15.89 12.48
C ASN A 277 -5.95 16.91 11.44
N ALA A 278 -5.28 16.45 10.38
CA ALA A 278 -4.74 17.29 9.32
C ALA A 278 -5.37 16.94 7.96
N LEU A 279 -5.33 17.90 7.03
CA LEU A 279 -5.78 17.70 5.66
C LEU A 279 -4.67 17.09 4.79
N ASN A 280 -5.07 16.20 3.88
CA ASN A 280 -4.23 15.46 2.94
C ASN A 280 -2.97 14.81 3.55
N PRO A 281 -3.06 14.01 4.64
CA PRO A 281 -1.88 13.37 5.24
C PRO A 281 -1.01 12.56 4.28
N MET A 282 -1.60 12.00 3.22
CA MET A 282 -0.90 11.29 2.14
C MET A 282 0.19 12.13 1.45
N GLU A 283 0.00 13.45 1.35
CA GLU A 283 0.99 14.36 0.75
C GLU A 283 2.13 14.74 1.71
N PHE A 284 2.01 14.42 3.00
CA PHE A 284 2.93 14.91 4.02
C PHE A 284 3.66 13.83 4.81
N TYR A 285 2.98 12.73 5.15
CA TYR A 285 3.46 11.81 6.17
C TYR A 285 4.81 11.21 5.80
N PHE A 286 4.92 10.55 4.64
CA PHE A 286 6.16 9.89 4.24
C PHE A 286 7.28 10.89 4.01
N GLN A 287 6.98 12.05 3.43
CA GLN A 287 7.91 13.15 3.22
C GLN A 287 8.48 13.64 4.55
N THR A 288 7.61 13.87 5.53
CA THR A 288 7.96 14.40 6.84
C THR A 288 8.71 13.36 7.68
N VAL A 289 8.29 12.09 7.69
CA VAL A 289 9.03 11.00 8.35
C VAL A 289 10.43 10.91 7.75
N MET A 290 10.53 10.88 6.41
CA MET A 290 11.80 10.76 5.70
C MET A 290 12.78 11.89 6.05
N ALA A 291 12.33 13.15 5.94
CA ALA A 291 13.17 14.32 6.17
C ALA A 291 13.64 14.45 7.63
N ASN A 292 12.80 14.03 8.59
CA ASN A 292 13.12 14.12 10.02
C ASN A 292 13.79 12.87 10.58
N SER A 293 14.04 11.83 9.77
CA SER A 293 14.69 10.59 10.20
C SER A 293 16.19 10.57 9.86
N PRO A 294 17.10 10.59 10.84
CA PRO A 294 18.55 10.59 10.58
C PRO A 294 19.03 9.36 9.79
N HIS A 295 18.37 8.22 9.97
CA HIS A 295 18.71 6.95 9.30
C HIS A 295 18.50 6.98 7.79
N PHE A 296 17.66 7.88 7.27
CA PHE A 296 17.25 7.88 5.87
C PHE A 296 17.77 9.06 5.04
N LYS A 297 18.59 9.94 5.62
CA LYS A 297 19.09 11.17 4.97
C LYS A 297 19.66 10.99 3.55
N ASN A 298 20.35 9.87 3.27
CA ASN A 298 20.97 9.60 1.96
C ASN A 298 20.25 8.50 1.17
N SER A 299 18.96 8.32 1.44
CA SER A 299 18.13 7.26 0.85
C SER A 299 16.94 7.79 0.05
N THR A 300 16.85 9.11 -0.16
CA THR A 300 15.71 9.74 -0.82
C THR A 300 16.08 10.20 -2.22
N VAL A 301 15.23 9.87 -3.19
CA VAL A 301 15.25 10.41 -4.54
C VAL A 301 14.00 11.28 -4.68
N ASN A 302 14.21 12.58 -4.96
CA ASN A 302 13.13 13.57 -4.99
C ASN A 302 12.30 13.51 -6.28
N HIS A 303 11.54 12.42 -6.47
CA HIS A 303 10.69 12.20 -7.63
C HIS A 303 9.69 11.06 -7.34
N SER A 304 8.47 11.13 -7.87
CA SER A 304 7.42 10.09 -7.66
C SER A 304 7.45 8.96 -8.70
N LEU A 305 8.12 9.18 -9.85
CA LEU A 305 8.07 8.32 -11.05
C LEU A 305 6.65 8.13 -11.61
N ARG A 306 5.70 8.97 -11.19
CA ARG A 306 4.31 8.98 -11.61
C ARG A 306 3.95 10.36 -12.14
N LEU A 307 3.16 10.41 -13.19
CA LEU A 307 2.55 11.64 -13.67
C LEU A 307 1.02 11.63 -13.50
N ASP A 308 0.43 12.80 -13.27
CA ASP A 308 -1.03 12.94 -13.35
C ASP A 308 -1.42 13.24 -14.79
N VAL A 309 -2.38 12.49 -15.32
CA VAL A 309 -2.95 12.80 -16.62
C VAL A 309 -3.74 14.11 -16.46
N PRO A 310 -3.44 15.18 -17.22
CA PRO A 310 -4.13 16.46 -17.08
C PRO A 310 -5.63 16.32 -17.33
N ASP A 311 -6.46 16.98 -16.50
CA ASP A 311 -7.89 17.10 -16.75
C ASP A 311 -8.12 17.99 -17.99
N GLY A 312 -8.98 17.56 -18.91
CA GLY A 312 -9.39 18.40 -20.04
C GLY A 312 -9.94 17.62 -21.24
N PRO A 313 -10.58 18.31 -22.22
CA PRO A 313 -10.87 17.69 -23.51
C PRO A 313 -9.56 17.16 -24.12
N PRO A 314 -9.61 16.16 -25.03
CA PRO A 314 -8.43 15.78 -25.79
C PRO A 314 -7.74 17.04 -26.30
N LEU A 315 -6.44 17.17 -26.01
CA LEU A 315 -5.64 18.33 -26.44
C LEU A 315 -6.02 18.66 -27.88
N PRO A 316 -6.49 19.89 -28.17
CA PRO A 316 -6.82 20.27 -29.54
C PRO A 316 -5.63 19.92 -30.43
N HIS A 317 -5.91 19.42 -31.64
CA HIS A 317 -4.89 19.50 -32.67
C HIS A 317 -4.61 20.98 -32.92
N ASP A 318 -3.56 21.51 -32.31
CA ASP A 318 -3.04 22.81 -32.69
C ASP A 318 -2.58 22.68 -34.15
N ALA A 319 -2.97 23.64 -35.00
CA ALA A 319 -2.64 23.68 -36.43
C ALA A 319 -1.13 23.67 -36.77
N ASN A 320 -0.26 23.51 -35.77
CA ASN A 320 1.20 23.46 -35.84
C ASN A 320 1.83 22.11 -35.41
N GLY A 321 1.08 21.01 -35.32
CA GLY A 321 1.68 19.67 -35.18
C GLY A 321 2.27 19.35 -33.80
N ASN A 322 1.55 19.72 -32.73
CA ASN A 322 1.95 19.43 -31.35
C ASN A 322 1.41 18.05 -30.87
N ARG A 323 2.20 17.35 -30.05
CA ARG A 323 2.07 15.93 -29.65
C ARG A 323 0.69 15.51 -29.13
N SER A 324 0.24 14.28 -29.44
CA SER A 324 -1.00 13.73 -28.87
C SER A 324 -0.88 13.50 -27.37
N ARG A 325 -2.02 13.48 -26.63
CA ARG A 325 -2.07 13.16 -25.18
C ARG A 325 -1.30 11.86 -24.86
N TYR A 326 -1.41 10.86 -25.73
CA TYR A 326 -0.67 9.62 -25.66
C TYR A 326 0.85 9.82 -25.76
N ASP A 327 1.33 10.57 -26.76
CA ASP A 327 2.77 10.80 -26.95
C ASP A 327 3.39 11.54 -25.76
N ALA A 328 2.65 12.46 -25.14
CA ALA A 328 3.09 13.14 -23.92
C ALA A 328 3.27 12.17 -22.75
N LEU A 329 2.36 11.20 -22.57
CA LEU A 329 2.48 10.17 -21.53
C LEU A 329 3.68 9.26 -21.78
N VAL A 330 3.76 8.64 -22.96
CA VAL A 330 4.77 7.61 -23.27
C VAL A 330 6.19 8.19 -23.33
N SER A 331 6.34 9.45 -23.74
CA SER A 331 7.64 10.11 -23.80
C SER A 331 8.09 10.77 -22.50
N SER A 332 7.24 10.79 -21.46
CA SER A 332 7.57 11.42 -20.16
C SER A 332 8.72 10.72 -19.43
N GLY A 333 8.94 9.43 -19.68
CA GLY A 333 9.89 8.61 -18.94
C GLY A 333 9.39 8.17 -17.54
N ALA A 334 8.16 8.54 -17.16
CA ALA A 334 7.53 8.07 -15.92
C ALA A 334 7.19 6.57 -16.00
N ALA A 335 7.16 5.91 -14.85
CA ALA A 335 6.77 4.49 -14.76
C ALA A 335 5.24 4.31 -14.75
N PHE A 336 4.52 5.29 -14.19
CA PHE A 336 3.07 5.25 -14.05
C PHE A 336 2.43 6.58 -14.45
N ALA A 337 1.18 6.51 -14.88
CA ALA A 337 0.29 7.66 -15.01
C ALA A 337 -0.98 7.41 -14.21
N GLY A 338 -1.65 8.46 -13.78
CA GLY A 338 -2.89 8.31 -13.02
C GLY A 338 -3.95 9.34 -13.27
N ARG A 339 -5.08 9.17 -12.57
CA ARG A 339 -6.34 9.90 -12.76
C ARG A 339 -7.07 9.53 -14.05
N PHE A 340 -6.91 8.29 -14.52
CA PHE A 340 -7.79 7.76 -15.56
C PHE A 340 -9.21 7.63 -14.99
N GLY A 341 -10.17 8.29 -15.64
CA GLY A 341 -11.57 8.26 -15.28
C GLY A 341 -12.37 7.23 -16.08
N ASP A 342 -13.68 7.17 -15.81
CA ASP A 342 -14.62 6.25 -16.47
C ASP A 342 -15.15 6.76 -17.82
N GLY A 343 -14.56 7.83 -18.35
CA GLY A 343 -14.95 8.42 -19.63
C GLY A 343 -14.43 7.62 -20.83
N SER A 344 -15.21 7.57 -21.92
CA SER A 344 -14.84 6.86 -23.16
C SER A 344 -13.50 7.29 -23.76
N GLY A 345 -13.06 8.53 -23.51
CA GLY A 345 -11.76 9.04 -23.98
C GLY A 345 -10.56 8.42 -23.24
N ASP A 346 -10.72 8.06 -21.97
CA ASP A 346 -9.65 7.41 -21.20
C ASP A 346 -9.58 5.92 -21.50
N GLU A 347 -10.71 5.26 -21.75
CA GLU A 347 -10.76 3.85 -22.16
C GLU A 347 -9.99 3.59 -23.47
N ALA A 348 -10.17 4.44 -24.49
CA ALA A 348 -9.41 4.34 -25.74
C ALA A 348 -7.91 4.60 -25.54
N LEU A 349 -7.55 5.50 -24.62
CA LEU A 349 -6.15 5.78 -24.29
C LEU A 349 -5.50 4.60 -23.54
N LEU A 350 -6.21 4.00 -22.57
CA LEU A 350 -5.77 2.81 -21.86
C LEU A 350 -5.61 1.62 -22.81
N GLN A 351 -6.55 1.43 -23.74
CA GLN A 351 -6.43 0.39 -24.77
C GLN A 351 -5.19 0.61 -25.64
N ARG A 352 -4.93 1.85 -26.05
CA ARG A 352 -3.73 2.18 -26.83
C ARG A 352 -2.43 1.90 -26.05
N ILE A 353 -2.40 2.18 -24.74
CA ILE A 353 -1.27 1.84 -23.86
C ILE A 353 -1.10 0.32 -23.78
N ASP A 354 -2.20 -0.43 -23.62
CA ASP A 354 -2.17 -1.89 -23.62
C ASP A 354 -1.56 -2.44 -24.92
N ASP A 355 -1.99 -1.95 -26.07
CA ASP A 355 -1.57 -2.47 -27.38
C ASP A 355 -0.13 -2.08 -27.73
N GLU A 356 0.22 -0.79 -27.59
CA GLU A 356 1.47 -0.26 -28.11
C GLU A 356 2.63 -0.27 -27.10
N VAL A 357 2.34 -0.09 -25.81
CA VAL A 357 3.37 -0.01 -24.75
C VAL A 357 3.53 -1.35 -24.05
N LEU A 358 2.42 -1.91 -23.55
CA LEU A 358 2.45 -3.12 -22.72
C LEU A 358 2.39 -4.40 -23.55
N ARG A 359 1.94 -4.31 -24.82
CA ARG A 359 1.64 -5.46 -25.68
C ARG A 359 0.75 -6.48 -24.98
N ARG A 360 -0.22 -5.99 -24.21
CA ARG A 360 -1.11 -6.78 -23.36
C ARG A 360 -2.32 -7.21 -24.18
N PRO A 361 -2.64 -8.51 -24.26
CA PRO A 361 -3.89 -8.97 -24.87
C PRO A 361 -5.09 -8.55 -24.00
N LEU A 362 -6.26 -8.36 -24.62
CA LEU A 362 -7.46 -7.79 -23.98
C LEU A 362 -7.78 -8.42 -22.62
N ASP A 363 -7.79 -9.75 -22.54
CA ASP A 363 -8.15 -10.51 -21.34
C ASP A 363 -6.96 -11.11 -20.58
N GLY A 364 -5.73 -10.90 -21.06
CA GLY A 364 -4.53 -11.48 -20.44
C GLY A 364 -3.69 -10.48 -19.64
N VAL A 365 -2.66 -11.04 -19.01
CA VAL A 365 -1.62 -10.29 -18.30
C VAL A 365 -0.59 -9.72 -19.28
N THR A 366 0.12 -8.68 -18.87
CA THR A 366 1.22 -8.13 -19.67
C THR A 366 2.33 -9.17 -19.80
N PRO A 367 2.73 -9.55 -21.04
CA PRO A 367 3.72 -10.59 -21.24
C PRO A 367 5.12 -10.08 -20.83
N GLY A 368 5.81 -10.86 -19.99
CA GLY A 368 7.23 -10.70 -19.69
C GLY A 368 8.06 -11.87 -20.22
N GLN A 369 9.36 -11.90 -19.94
CA GLN A 369 10.23 -13.05 -20.25
C GLN A 369 9.79 -14.35 -19.57
N TRP A 370 9.13 -14.23 -18.42
CA TRP A 370 8.58 -15.35 -17.67
C TRP A 370 7.41 -16.05 -18.39
N CYS A 371 6.81 -15.39 -19.37
CA CYS A 371 5.71 -15.91 -20.17
C CYS A 371 6.23 -16.81 -21.28
N ALA A 372 5.87 -18.09 -21.30
CA ALA A 372 6.24 -18.96 -22.42
C ALA A 372 5.32 -18.73 -23.63
N GLY A 373 5.84 -18.01 -24.61
CA GLY A 373 5.34 -18.00 -25.99
C GLY A 373 6.56 -18.03 -26.92
N SER A 374 6.59 -18.95 -27.88
CA SER A 374 7.69 -19.05 -28.85
C SER A 374 7.92 -17.70 -29.54
N ASP A 375 9.18 -17.32 -29.74
CA ASP A 375 9.63 -16.06 -30.35
C ASP A 375 9.06 -15.73 -31.75
N GLU A 376 8.17 -16.56 -32.30
CA GLU A 376 7.63 -16.45 -33.65
C GLU A 376 6.11 -16.17 -33.73
N GLU A 377 5.32 -16.31 -32.65
CA GLU A 377 3.90 -15.92 -32.65
C GLU A 377 3.47 -15.33 -31.30
N PRO A 378 2.68 -14.23 -31.27
CA PRO A 378 2.11 -13.72 -30.03
C PRO A 378 1.24 -14.83 -29.43
N ALA A 379 1.60 -15.27 -28.21
CA ALA A 379 0.83 -16.26 -27.48
C ALA A 379 -0.65 -15.91 -27.57
N SER A 380 -1.46 -16.84 -28.09
CA SER A 380 -2.92 -16.74 -28.04
C SER A 380 -3.31 -16.41 -26.61
N GLY A 381 -4.07 -15.32 -26.45
CA GLY A 381 -4.21 -14.54 -25.21
C GLY A 381 -4.78 -15.23 -23.96
N ASP A 382 -4.88 -16.56 -23.94
CA ASP A 382 -5.55 -17.32 -22.88
C ASP A 382 -4.61 -18.03 -21.92
N ASP A 383 -3.29 -18.16 -22.18
CA ASP A 383 -2.43 -18.82 -21.17
C ASP A 383 -0.98 -18.33 -21.22
N CYS A 384 -0.73 -17.19 -20.58
CA CYS A 384 0.61 -16.84 -20.14
C CYS A 384 0.96 -17.70 -18.91
N SER A 385 1.08 -19.00 -19.11
CA SER A 385 1.48 -19.94 -18.06
C SER A 385 2.97 -19.75 -17.77
N VAL A 386 3.41 -20.02 -16.52
CA VAL A 386 4.84 -19.93 -16.14
C VAL A 386 5.64 -21.02 -16.84
N GLY A 387 6.05 -20.76 -18.08
CA GLY A 387 7.01 -21.60 -18.79
C GLY A 387 8.39 -20.96 -18.91
N GLY A 388 8.55 -19.68 -18.53
CA GLY A 388 9.82 -18.96 -18.51
C GLY A 388 10.40 -18.74 -17.11
N ASP A 389 11.66 -18.30 -17.04
CA ASP A 389 12.35 -17.99 -15.78
C ASP A 389 11.91 -16.62 -15.23
N ILE A 390 11.30 -16.61 -14.04
CA ILE A 390 10.82 -15.38 -13.36
C ILE A 390 11.94 -14.46 -12.85
N ASP A 391 13.19 -14.93 -12.88
CA ASP A 391 14.38 -14.16 -12.52
C ASP A 391 15.02 -13.45 -13.72
N VAL A 392 14.56 -13.73 -14.95
CA VAL A 392 15.04 -13.11 -16.19
C VAL A 392 14.06 -12.02 -16.62
N VAL A 393 14.57 -10.83 -16.91
CA VAL A 393 13.77 -9.67 -17.35
C VAL A 393 14.32 -9.10 -18.65
N ARG A 394 13.43 -8.77 -19.60
CA ARG A 394 13.80 -8.14 -20.87
C ARG A 394 13.94 -6.63 -20.69
N GLN A 395 15.07 -6.09 -21.15
CA GLN A 395 15.25 -4.64 -21.24
C GLN A 395 14.65 -4.09 -22.55
N GLY A 396 13.55 -3.36 -22.45
CA GLY A 396 12.94 -2.61 -23.55
C GLY A 396 13.53 -1.21 -23.70
N GLU A 397 12.96 -0.42 -24.62
CA GLU A 397 13.32 0.99 -24.76
C GLU A 397 12.80 1.82 -23.59
N ALA A 398 11.59 1.52 -23.12
CA ALA A 398 10.96 2.22 -22.00
C ALA A 398 11.73 2.00 -20.69
N GLY A 399 12.20 0.78 -20.43
CA GLY A 399 13.05 0.47 -19.27
C GLY A 399 14.39 1.18 -19.31
N ARG A 400 15.02 1.30 -20.49
CA ARG A 400 16.25 2.10 -20.66
C ARG A 400 16.04 3.59 -20.40
N ARG A 401 14.91 4.15 -20.87
CA ARG A 401 14.56 5.56 -20.58
C ARG A 401 14.32 5.77 -19.09
N LEU A 402 13.58 4.87 -18.43
CA LEU A 402 13.32 4.93 -17.01
C LEU A 402 14.61 4.79 -16.18
N ALA A 403 15.49 3.85 -16.54
CA ALA A 403 16.79 3.69 -15.89
C ALA A 403 17.66 4.95 -16.03
N SER A 404 17.67 5.56 -17.21
CA SER A 404 18.38 6.83 -17.47
C SER A 404 17.81 7.98 -16.61
N LEU A 405 16.49 8.09 -16.51
CA LEU A 405 15.83 9.06 -15.63
C LEU A 405 16.25 8.85 -14.17
N MET A 406 16.17 7.61 -13.66
CA MET A 406 16.54 7.27 -12.29
C MET A 406 18.02 7.59 -12.02
N ALA A 407 18.92 7.26 -12.95
CA ALA A 407 20.34 7.57 -12.83
C ALA A 407 20.59 9.09 -12.78
N GLY A 408 19.90 9.87 -13.61
CA GLY A 408 19.97 11.32 -13.61
C GLY A 408 19.49 11.93 -12.29
N LEU A 409 18.39 11.43 -11.73
CA LEU A 409 17.84 11.89 -10.45
C LEU A 409 18.76 11.57 -9.27
N ILE A 410 19.41 10.40 -9.29
CA ILE A 410 20.37 10.01 -8.24
C ILE A 410 21.67 10.80 -8.36
N GLY A 411 22.13 11.08 -9.57
CA GLY A 411 23.36 11.86 -9.81
C GLY A 411 23.22 13.36 -9.56
N ALA A 412 22.00 13.89 -9.52
CA ALA A 412 21.71 15.30 -9.26
C ALA A 412 21.49 15.63 -7.77
N GLY A 413 21.46 14.61 -6.89
CA GLY A 413 21.13 14.70 -5.46
C GLY A 413 22.32 14.80 -4.52
#